data_AF-A0A252EBR4-F1
#
_entry.id   AF-A0A252EBR4-F1
#
_cell.length_a   1.000
_cell.length_b   1.000
_cell.length_c   1.000
_cell.angle_alpha   90.00
_cell.angle_beta   90.00
_cell.angle_gamma   90.00
#
_symmetry.space_group_name_H-M   'P 1'
#
loop_
_entity.id
_entity.type
_entity.pdbx_description
1 polymer ?
#
loop_
_entity_poly.entity_id
_entity_poly.type
_entity_poly.pdbx_seq_one_letter_code
_entity_poly.pdbx_strand_id
1 'polypeptide(L)'
;MFLNRSVPQQPHHSSEKQSSTASPNYEGLVRFLVQPFLESPESLSVDCEISQSLQKAWIRIAFDSADKGKVFGRGGRNIQAIRTVIAAAAEVAGQSVYLDIYGSSASREGAAFDEDREERVPPPKSRERRGDGNGNGPMPIAKPRTR
;
A
#
# COMPACT_ATOMS: atom_id res chain seq x y z
N MET A 1 -39.40 5.71 -61.29
CA MET A 1 -38.00 5.30 -61.05
C MET A 1 -37.40 6.24 -60.03
N PHE A 2 -37.33 5.86 -58.75
CA PHE A 2 -36.54 6.58 -57.75
C PHE A 2 -35.94 5.56 -56.78
N LEU A 3 -34.61 5.48 -56.79
CA LEU A 3 -33.77 4.64 -55.93
C LEU A 3 -33.69 5.29 -54.54
N ASN A 4 -34.16 4.60 -53.50
CA ASN A 4 -33.82 4.99 -52.13
C ASN A 4 -32.53 4.28 -51.70
N ARG A 5 -31.51 5.11 -51.48
CA ARG A 5 -30.16 4.76 -51.05
C ARG A 5 -30.16 4.49 -49.54
N SER A 6 -29.77 3.27 -49.15
CA SER A 6 -29.54 2.88 -47.77
C SER A 6 -28.42 3.72 -47.13
N VAL A 7 -28.68 4.28 -45.96
CA VAL A 7 -27.69 4.94 -45.10
C VAL A 7 -27.15 3.90 -44.10
N PRO A 8 -25.83 3.68 -43.98
CA PRO A 8 -25.29 2.81 -42.95
C PRO A 8 -25.24 3.53 -41.59
N GLN A 9 -25.92 2.96 -40.58
CA GLN A 9 -25.78 3.36 -39.18
C GLN A 9 -24.40 2.94 -38.66
N GLN A 10 -23.64 3.91 -38.16
CA GLN A 10 -22.40 3.68 -37.39
C GLN A 10 -22.75 3.17 -35.97
N PRO A 11 -21.99 2.22 -35.40
CA PRO A 11 -22.15 1.81 -34.02
C PRO A 11 -21.56 2.87 -33.07
N HIS A 12 -22.39 3.30 -32.12
CA HIS A 12 -22.02 4.17 -31.02
C HIS A 12 -21.13 3.41 -30.02
N HIS A 13 -19.82 3.65 -30.06
CA HIS A 13 -18.93 3.23 -28.97
C HIS A 13 -18.96 4.33 -27.91
N SER A 14 -19.73 4.06 -26.87
CA SER A 14 -19.92 4.89 -25.67
C SER A 14 -18.59 5.23 -25.02
N SER A 15 -18.16 6.49 -25.13
CA SER A 15 -17.06 7.04 -24.33
C SER A 15 -17.47 8.39 -23.77
N GLU A 16 -18.45 8.38 -22.88
CA GLU A 16 -18.80 9.55 -22.09
C GLU A 16 -19.20 9.10 -20.69
N LYS A 17 -18.25 9.20 -19.75
CA LYS A 17 -18.52 9.62 -18.36
C LYS A 17 -17.29 10.38 -17.82
N GLN A 18 -17.19 11.65 -18.20
CA GLN A 18 -16.50 12.65 -17.38
C GLN A 18 -17.41 12.98 -16.20
N SER A 19 -17.17 12.35 -15.05
CA SER A 19 -17.75 12.74 -13.76
C SER A 19 -16.69 13.50 -12.96
N SER A 20 -16.92 14.80 -12.82
CA SER A 20 -16.06 15.83 -12.23
C SER A 20 -16.09 15.82 -10.70
N THR A 21 -15.48 14.78 -10.14
CA THR A 21 -14.69 14.79 -8.89
C THR A 21 -13.53 13.88 -9.25
N ALA A 22 -12.34 14.44 -9.50
CA ALA A 22 -11.23 13.73 -10.14
C ALA A 22 -10.76 12.56 -9.28
N SER A 23 -11.40 11.39 -9.41
CA SER A 23 -10.91 10.15 -8.84
C SER A 23 -9.52 9.88 -9.44
N PRO A 24 -8.50 9.55 -8.63
CA PRO A 24 -7.16 9.35 -9.13
C PRO A 24 -7.14 8.30 -10.24
N ASN A 25 -6.42 8.59 -11.32
CA ASN A 25 -6.14 7.58 -12.35
C ASN A 25 -5.07 6.62 -11.84
N TYR A 26 -5.48 5.66 -10.99
CA TYR A 26 -4.58 4.68 -10.39
C TYR A 26 -3.88 3.81 -11.43
N GLU A 27 -4.60 3.39 -12.48
CA GLU A 27 -4.04 2.58 -13.55
C GLU A 27 -2.91 3.32 -14.27
N GLY A 28 -3.15 4.57 -14.68
CA GLY A 28 -2.15 5.41 -15.34
C GLY A 28 -0.93 5.69 -14.45
N LEU A 29 -1.17 5.96 -13.17
CA LEU A 29 -0.09 6.18 -12.19
C LEU A 29 0.78 4.92 -12.02
N VAL A 30 0.15 3.76 -11.85
CA VAL A 30 0.86 2.48 -11.68
C VAL A 30 1.66 2.14 -12.94
N ARG A 31 1.06 2.29 -14.13
CA ARG A 31 1.78 2.08 -15.40
C ARG A 31 3.00 2.99 -15.49
N PHE A 32 2.84 4.28 -15.23
CA PHE A 32 3.94 5.25 -15.24
C PHE A 32 5.07 4.88 -14.27
N LEU A 33 4.74 4.43 -13.07
CA LEU A 33 5.73 4.09 -12.04
C LEU A 33 6.42 2.74 -12.28
N VAL A 34 5.70 1.74 -12.81
CA VAL A 34 6.20 0.35 -12.91
C VAL A 34 6.83 0.06 -14.27
N GLN A 35 6.25 0.56 -15.37
CA GLN A 35 6.76 0.27 -16.73
C GLN A 35 8.25 0.57 -16.94
N PRO A 36 8.86 1.63 -16.37
CA PRO A 36 10.28 1.90 -16.53
C PRO A 36 11.21 0.80 -15.99
N PHE A 37 10.70 -0.12 -15.16
CA PHE A 37 11.46 -1.24 -14.60
C PHE A 37 11.33 -2.55 -15.38
N LEU A 38 10.50 -2.57 -16.42
CA LEU A 38 10.17 -3.78 -17.18
C LEU A 38 10.91 -3.80 -18.51
N GLU A 39 11.35 -4.98 -18.91
CA GLU A 39 12.02 -5.18 -20.20
C GLU A 39 11.02 -5.18 -21.34
N SER A 40 9.82 -5.68 -21.03
CA SER A 40 8.65 -5.69 -21.90
C SER A 40 7.52 -4.95 -21.19
N PRO A 41 7.37 -3.63 -21.37
CA PRO A 41 6.32 -2.82 -20.75
C PRO A 41 4.89 -3.31 -21.04
N GLU A 42 4.70 -4.03 -22.14
CA GLU A 42 3.46 -4.69 -22.55
C GLU A 42 3.09 -5.90 -21.69
N SER A 43 4.05 -6.48 -20.95
CA SER A 43 3.78 -7.58 -20.02
C SER A 43 3.03 -7.11 -18.76
N LEU A 44 2.99 -5.80 -18.50
CA LEU A 44 2.31 -5.23 -17.36
C LEU A 44 0.79 -5.32 -17.53
N SER A 45 0.16 -6.16 -16.71
CA SER A 45 -1.28 -6.19 -16.53
C SER A 45 -1.64 -5.47 -15.24
N VAL A 46 -2.59 -4.55 -15.31
CA VAL A 46 -3.09 -3.78 -14.17
C VAL A 46 -4.61 -3.95 -14.11
N ASP A 47 -5.11 -4.35 -12.95
CA ASP A 47 -6.53 -4.40 -12.64
C ASP A 47 -6.80 -3.48 -11.45
N CYS A 48 -7.77 -2.58 -11.59
CA CYS A 48 -8.15 -1.62 -10.58
C CYS A 48 -9.63 -1.77 -10.24
N GLU A 49 -9.93 -2.02 -8.98
CA GLU A 49 -11.29 -2.06 -8.45
C GLU A 49 -11.46 -0.93 -7.43
N ILE A 50 -12.45 -0.07 -7.63
CA ILE A 50 -12.71 1.08 -6.76
C ILE A 50 -14.09 0.92 -6.12
N SER A 51 -14.10 0.86 -4.78
CA SER A 51 -15.32 0.92 -3.99
C SER A 51 -15.54 2.36 -3.51
N GLN A 52 -16.53 3.02 -4.11
CA GLN A 52 -16.94 4.37 -3.71
C GLN A 52 -17.58 4.39 -2.31
N SER A 53 -18.27 3.32 -1.93
CA SER A 53 -18.92 3.22 -0.60
C SER A 53 -17.90 3.11 0.53
N LEU A 54 -16.78 2.41 0.29
CA LEU A 54 -15.73 2.20 1.28
C LEU A 54 -14.58 3.20 1.16
N GLN A 55 -14.65 4.12 0.19
CA GLN A 55 -13.54 4.99 -0.20
C GLN A 55 -12.23 4.22 -0.35
N LYS A 56 -12.29 3.07 -1.01
CA LYS A 56 -11.17 2.13 -1.08
C LYS A 56 -10.90 1.67 -2.51
N ALA A 57 -9.62 1.63 -2.87
CA ALA A 57 -9.15 1.12 -4.15
C ALA A 57 -8.29 -0.16 -3.94
N TRP A 58 -8.53 -1.18 -4.74
CA TRP A 58 -7.67 -2.35 -4.87
C TRP A 58 -7.01 -2.33 -6.23
N ILE A 59 -5.69 -2.45 -6.23
CA ILE A 59 -4.88 -2.45 -7.43
C ILE A 59 -4.14 -3.78 -7.45
N ARG A 60 -4.27 -4.54 -8.52
CA ARG A 60 -3.62 -5.82 -8.71
C ARG A 60 -2.75 -5.73 -9.94
N ILE A 61 -1.47 -6.06 -9.81
CA ILE A 61 -0.53 -6.02 -10.92
C ILE A 61 0.12 -7.38 -11.17
N ALA A 62 0.40 -7.67 -12.43
CA ALA A 62 1.19 -8.79 -12.88
C ALA A 62 2.15 -8.32 -13.99
N PHE A 63 3.34 -8.90 -14.02
CA PHE A 63 4.39 -8.67 -15.02
C PHE A 63 5.35 -9.86 -15.02
N ASP A 64 6.32 -9.89 -15.93
CA ASP A 64 7.27 -11.01 -16.02
C ASP A 64 8.11 -11.18 -14.74
N SER A 65 8.22 -12.42 -14.27
CA SER A 65 9.06 -12.79 -13.13
C SER A 65 10.53 -12.38 -13.28
N ALA A 66 11.04 -12.27 -14.50
CA ALA A 66 12.41 -11.81 -14.79
C ALA A 66 12.65 -10.36 -14.30
N ASP A 67 11.61 -9.53 -14.29
CA ASP A 67 11.70 -8.13 -13.89
C ASP A 67 11.37 -7.89 -12.41
N LYS A 68 11.00 -8.96 -11.68
CA LYS A 68 10.70 -8.91 -10.24
C LYS A 68 11.81 -8.25 -9.44
N GLY A 69 13.07 -8.56 -9.73
CA GLY A 69 14.21 -7.96 -9.03
C GLY A 69 14.27 -6.43 -9.17
N LYS A 70 13.91 -5.90 -10.34
CA LYS A 70 13.97 -4.46 -10.68
C LYS A 70 12.78 -3.72 -10.07
N VAL A 71 11.57 -4.27 -10.23
CA VAL A 71 10.34 -3.69 -9.68
C VAL A 71 10.37 -3.68 -8.15
N PHE A 72 10.78 -4.78 -7.50
CA PHE A 72 10.89 -4.81 -6.04
C PHE A 72 12.07 -3.98 -5.54
N GLY A 73 13.18 -3.99 -6.28
CA GLY A 73 14.42 -3.36 -5.89
C GLY A 73 15.11 -4.04 -4.71
N ARG A 74 16.35 -3.63 -4.40
CA ARG A 74 17.12 -4.19 -3.29
C ARG A 74 16.41 -3.95 -1.95
N GLY A 75 16.01 -5.04 -1.29
CA GLY A 75 15.30 -5.01 -0.01
C GLY A 75 13.86 -4.52 -0.11
N GLY A 76 13.23 -4.57 -1.29
CA GLY A 76 11.84 -4.13 -1.47
C GLY A 76 11.65 -2.61 -1.47
N ARG A 77 12.73 -1.83 -1.46
CA ARG A 77 12.66 -0.36 -1.34
C ARG A 77 11.94 0.29 -2.51
N ASN A 78 12.09 -0.23 -3.72
CA ASN A 78 11.45 0.34 -4.89
C ASN A 78 9.93 0.12 -4.83
N ILE A 79 9.49 -1.12 -4.56
CA ILE A 79 8.06 -1.39 -4.45
C ILE A 79 7.42 -0.66 -3.27
N GLN A 80 8.16 -0.46 -2.17
CA GLN A 80 7.67 0.32 -1.04
C GLN A 80 7.51 1.81 -1.39
N ALA A 81 8.44 2.37 -2.18
CA ALA A 81 8.30 3.74 -2.69
C ALA A 81 7.07 3.87 -3.60
N ILE A 82 6.86 2.91 -4.52
CA ILE A 82 5.68 2.86 -5.40
C ILE A 82 4.39 2.81 -4.56
N ARG A 83 4.32 1.91 -3.56
CA ARG A 83 3.18 1.83 -2.62
C ARG A 83 2.91 3.16 -1.93
N THR A 84 3.96 3.85 -1.49
CA THR A 84 3.86 5.15 -0.80
C THR A 84 3.29 6.22 -1.73
N VAL A 85 3.76 6.31 -2.97
CA VAL A 85 3.27 7.29 -3.97
C VAL A 85 1.78 7.06 -4.27
N ILE A 86 1.39 5.81 -4.46
CA ILE A 86 -0.01 5.45 -4.72
C ILE A 86 -0.89 5.76 -3.50
N ALA A 87 -0.41 5.45 -2.29
CA ALA A 87 -1.10 5.78 -1.04
C ALA A 87 -1.30 7.28 -0.87
N ALA A 88 -0.26 8.09 -1.12
CA ALA A 88 -0.37 9.54 -1.06
C ALA A 88 -1.38 10.10 -2.09
N ALA A 89 -1.38 9.56 -3.32
CA ALA A 89 -2.37 9.94 -4.32
C ALA A 89 -3.81 9.58 -3.90
N ALA A 90 -3.99 8.44 -3.24
CA ALA A 90 -5.29 8.03 -2.69
C ALA A 90 -5.72 8.92 -1.52
N GLU A 91 -4.82 9.25 -0.60
CA GLU A 91 -5.07 10.12 0.55
C GLU A 91 -5.54 11.51 0.12
N VAL A 92 -4.92 12.09 -0.91
CA VAL A 92 -5.36 13.38 -1.50
C VAL A 92 -6.79 13.31 -2.04
N ALA A 93 -7.24 12.14 -2.48
CA ALA A 93 -8.61 11.90 -2.93
C ALA A 93 -9.55 11.42 -1.81
N GLY A 94 -9.09 11.36 -0.56
CA GLY A 94 -9.87 10.85 0.57
C GLY A 94 -10.13 9.35 0.51
N GLN A 95 -9.23 8.59 -0.12
CA GLN A 95 -9.34 7.15 -0.33
C GLN A 95 -8.17 6.38 0.30
N SER A 96 -8.42 5.14 0.68
CA SER A 96 -7.39 4.16 1.05
C SER A 96 -7.11 3.22 -0.12
N VAL A 97 -5.88 2.75 -0.27
CA VAL A 97 -5.48 1.90 -1.40
C VAL A 97 -4.73 0.65 -0.97
N TYR A 98 -5.00 -0.46 -1.64
CA TYR A 98 -4.28 -1.72 -1.47
C TYR A 98 -3.68 -2.17 -2.79
N LEU A 99 -2.35 -2.28 -2.84
CA LEU A 99 -1.61 -2.80 -3.99
C LEU A 99 -1.23 -4.27 -3.76
N ASP A 100 -1.62 -5.14 -4.68
CA ASP A 100 -1.25 -6.55 -4.72
C ASP A 100 -0.44 -6.90 -5.97
N ILE A 101 0.49 -7.84 -5.83
CA ILE A 101 1.42 -8.21 -6.91
C ILE A 101 1.40 -9.72 -7.06
N TYR A 102 0.86 -10.20 -8.18
CA TYR A 102 0.79 -11.62 -8.46
C TYR A 102 2.20 -12.24 -8.57
N GLY A 103 2.35 -13.46 -8.05
CA GLY A 103 3.65 -14.16 -8.03
C GLY A 103 4.66 -13.62 -6.99
N SER A 104 4.23 -12.68 -6.14
CA SER A 104 4.99 -12.29 -4.96
C SER A 104 4.31 -12.82 -3.70
N SER A 105 4.87 -13.88 -3.13
CA SER A 105 4.61 -14.23 -1.74
C SER A 105 5.28 -13.17 -0.86
N ALA A 106 4.66 -12.01 -0.70
CA ALA A 106 5.11 -11.05 0.28
C ALA A 106 4.89 -11.68 1.66
N SER A 107 5.99 -12.02 2.33
CA SER A 107 5.96 -12.35 3.75
C SER A 107 5.31 -11.17 4.48
N ARG A 108 4.39 -11.51 5.36
CA ARG A 108 3.39 -10.62 5.94
C ARG A 108 4.02 -9.77 7.03
N GLU A 109 4.93 -8.87 6.68
CA GLU A 109 5.52 -7.91 7.62
C GLU A 109 5.50 -6.51 6.99
N GLY A 110 4.59 -5.63 7.41
CA GLY A 110 4.70 -4.21 7.05
C GLY A 110 3.41 -3.39 6.91
N ALA A 111 2.23 -3.95 7.14
CA ALA A 111 0.98 -3.18 7.16
C ALA A 111 0.29 -3.30 8.52
N ALA A 112 0.97 -2.84 9.58
CA ALA A 112 0.27 -2.26 10.71
C ALA A 112 0.00 -0.80 10.34
N PHE A 113 -1.10 -0.56 9.63
CA PHE A 113 -1.65 0.79 9.56
C PHE A 113 -2.29 1.06 10.93
N ASP A 114 -1.74 2.07 11.60
CA ASP A 114 -2.20 2.66 12.85
C ASP A 114 -3.53 3.36 12.56
N GLU A 115 -4.64 2.65 12.75
CA GLU A 115 -5.98 3.23 12.76
C GLU A 115 -6.67 2.67 14.00
N ASP A 116 -6.36 3.29 15.15
CA ASP A 116 -7.20 3.51 16.34
C ASP A 116 -6.34 3.79 17.57
N ARG A 117 -5.92 5.06 17.66
CA ARG A 117 -5.38 5.67 18.86
C ARG A 117 -6.55 5.99 19.82
N GLU A 118 -7.08 4.97 20.49
CA GLU A 118 -7.96 5.14 21.64
C GLU A 118 -7.54 4.22 22.81
N GLU A 119 -6.89 4.88 23.78
CA GLU A 119 -6.92 4.62 25.22
C GLU A 119 -6.83 3.15 25.72
N ARG A 120 -5.60 2.64 25.88
CA ARG A 120 -5.33 1.56 26.84
C ARG A 120 -4.48 2.07 27.98
N VAL A 121 -5.16 2.56 29.02
CA VAL A 121 -4.59 2.77 30.35
C VAL A 121 -4.02 1.43 30.87
N PRO A 122 -2.76 1.37 31.33
CA PRO A 122 -2.23 0.15 31.93
C PRO A 122 -2.97 -0.14 33.26
N PRO A 123 -3.30 -1.40 33.56
CA PRO A 123 -4.00 -1.73 34.81
C PRO A 123 -3.09 -1.42 36.02
N PRO A 124 -3.61 -0.78 37.08
CA PRO A 124 -2.84 -0.58 38.30
C PRO A 124 -2.71 -1.92 39.04
N LYS A 125 -1.48 -2.42 39.20
CA LYS A 125 -1.24 -3.49 40.17
C LYS A 125 -1.05 -2.87 41.55
N SER A 126 -2.05 -3.11 42.38
CA SER A 126 -2.15 -2.77 43.79
C SER A 126 -1.05 -3.43 44.63
N ARG A 127 -0.20 -2.57 45.21
CA ARG A 127 0.17 -2.49 46.63
C ARG A 127 -0.46 -3.53 47.58
N GLU A 128 0.36 -4.21 48.38
CA GLU A 128 0.17 -4.28 49.85
C GLU A 128 1.45 -4.76 50.61
N ARG A 129 2.18 -3.76 51.14
CA ARG A 129 2.77 -3.63 52.50
C ARG A 129 3.72 -4.71 53.08
N ARG A 130 4.88 -4.24 53.58
CA ARG A 130 5.15 -4.00 55.03
C ARG A 130 6.61 -3.55 55.29
N GLY A 131 6.76 -2.56 56.18
CA GLY A 131 7.99 -2.22 56.94
C GLY A 131 8.92 -1.24 56.23
N ASP A 132 8.87 0.07 56.50
CA ASP A 132 9.51 0.77 57.64
C ASP A 132 11.04 0.60 57.70
N GLY A 133 11.75 1.73 57.56
CA GLY A 133 13.09 1.88 58.14
C GLY A 133 14.25 2.14 57.18
N ASN A 134 14.57 3.42 56.99
CA ASN A 134 15.92 4.01 57.11
C ASN A 134 17.12 3.03 57.22
N GLY A 135 18.09 3.10 56.30
CA GLY A 135 19.48 2.70 56.59
C GLY A 135 20.30 2.09 55.43
N ASN A 136 21.41 2.75 55.11
CA ASN A 136 22.74 2.23 54.72
C ASN A 136 22.89 0.94 53.88
N GLY A 137 23.53 1.06 52.71
CA GLY A 137 24.28 -0.07 52.12
C GLY A 137 24.86 0.21 50.71
N PRO A 138 26.11 -0.18 50.39
CA PRO A 138 26.93 0.49 49.37
C PRO A 138 26.88 -0.12 47.96
N MET A 139 27.31 0.66 46.96
CA MET A 139 27.51 0.24 45.55
C MET A 139 28.48 -0.95 45.42
N PRO A 140 28.27 -1.90 44.48
CA PRO A 140 29.27 -2.92 44.17
C PRO A 140 30.36 -2.37 43.23
N ILE A 141 31.61 -2.46 43.69
CA ILE A 141 32.84 -2.10 43.00
C ILE A 141 33.33 -3.29 42.16
N ALA A 142 33.80 -3.02 40.93
CA ALA A 142 34.37 -4.03 40.04
C ALA A 142 35.78 -4.47 40.47
N LYS A 143 36.09 -5.78 40.40
CA LYS A 143 37.47 -6.29 40.29
C LYS A 143 37.57 -7.57 39.43
N PRO A 144 38.69 -7.81 38.72
CA PRO A 144 38.85 -8.87 37.74
C PRO A 144 39.73 -10.06 38.20
N ARG A 145 39.58 -11.18 37.46
CA ARG A 145 40.59 -12.19 37.04
C ARG A 145 41.16 -13.23 38.05
N THR A 146 41.10 -14.49 37.63
CA THR A 146 41.98 -15.64 37.96
C THR A 146 41.82 -16.66 36.81
N ARG A 147 42.80 -17.42 36.30
CA ARG A 147 44.24 -17.58 36.51
C ARG A 147 44.83 -17.91 35.14
#